data_AF-A0A3B9KZV9-F1
#
_entry.id   AF-A0A3B9KZV9-F1
#
_cell.length_a   1.000
_cell.length_b   1.000
_cell.length_c   1.000
_cell.angle_alpha   90.00
_cell.angle_beta   90.00
_cell.angle_gamma   90.00
#
_symmetry.space_group_name_H-M   'P 1'
#
loop_
_entity.id
_entity.type
_entity.pdbx_description
1 polymer ?
#
loop_
_entity_poly.entity_id
_entity_poly.type
_entity_poly.pdbx_seq_one_letter_code
_entity_poly.pdbx_strand_id
1 'polypeptide(L)' 'HQHLGMELLNRVKTDFEETAKVELEPKLEGRQMTMVLAPR' A
#
# COMPACT_ATOMS: atom_id res chain seq x y z
N HIS A 1 -10.07 10.30 -6.27
CA HIS A 1 -9.08 11.00 -5.44
C HIS A 1 -7.82 10.14 -5.31
N GLN A 2 -6.89 10.24 -6.26
CA GLN A 2 -5.68 9.39 -6.26
C GLN A 2 -4.75 9.70 -5.08
N HIS A 3 -4.66 10.97 -4.69
CA HIS A 3 -3.85 11.41 -3.55
C HIS A 3 -4.28 10.77 -2.22
N LEU A 4 -5.59 10.79 -1.91
CA LEU A 4 -6.13 10.17 -0.69
C LEU A 4 -5.88 8.64 -0.65
N GLY A 5 -5.93 7.97 -1.81
CA GLY A 5 -5.61 6.55 -1.91
C GLY A 5 -4.14 6.27 -1.58
N MET A 6 -3.23 7.10 -2.08
CA MET A 6 -1.79 6.98 -1.78
C MET A 6 -1.50 7.22 -0.30
N GLU A 7 -2.09 8.26 0.30
CA GLU A 7 -1.92 8.54 1.74
C GLU A 7 -2.45 7.40 2.61
N LEU A 8 -3.60 6.82 2.24
CA LEU A 8 -4.14 5.64 2.91
C LEU A 8 -3.18 4.46 2.85
N LEU A 9 -2.66 4.14 1.66
CA LEU A 9 -1.74 3.01 1.50
C LEU A 9 -0.40 3.24 2.21
N ASN A 10 0.11 4.47 2.23
CA ASN A 10 1.30 4.82 2.98
C ASN A 10 1.12 4.62 4.50
N ARG A 11 -0.05 5.02 5.04
CA ARG A 11 -0.36 4.77 6.45
C ARG A 11 -0.44 3.28 6.76
N VAL A 12 -1.13 2.50 5.91
CA VAL A 12 -1.17 1.04 6.05
C VAL A 12 0.23 0.43 5.97
N LYS A 13 1.11 0.91 5.09
CA LYS A 13 2.50 0.46 5.04
C LYS A 13 3.23 0.69 6.36
N THR A 14 3.08 1.88 6.97
CA THR A 14 3.67 2.21 8.27
C THR A 14 3.10 1.34 9.40
N ASP A 15 1.78 1.13 9.44
CA ASP A 15 1.12 0.35 10.50
C ASP A 15 1.59 -1.12 10.54
N PHE A 16 2.12 -1.64 9.42
CA PHE A 16 2.57 -3.03 9.29
C PHE A 16 4.08 -3.19 9.10
N GLU A 17 4.89 -2.14 9.23
CA GLU A 17 6.33 -2.14 8.94
C GLU A 17 7.14 -3.18 9.75
N GLU A 18 6.70 -3.46 10.98
CA GLU A 18 7.34 -4.42 11.89
C GLU A 18 7.09 -5.89 11.51
N THR A 19 5.95 -6.18 10.89
CA THR A 19 5.47 -7.58 10.67
C THR A 19 5.36 -7.96 9.21
N ALA A 20 5.38 -6.98 8.29
CA ALA A 20 5.28 -7.19 6.86
C ALA A 20 6.36 -6.43 6.09
N LYS A 21 6.57 -6.84 4.84
CA LYS A 21 7.39 -6.15 3.84
C LYS A 21 6.52 -5.79 2.64
N VAL A 22 6.86 -4.70 1.96
CA VAL A 22 6.22 -4.35 0.68
C VAL A 22 6.79 -5.24 -0.41
N GLU A 23 5.93 -6.00 -1.09
CA GLU A 23 6.30 -6.76 -2.27
C GLU A 23 5.96 -6.01 -3.56
N LEU A 24 4.84 -5.28 -3.57
CA LEU A 24 4.45 -4.39 -4.67
C LEU A 24 4.08 -3.03 -4.13
N GLU A 25 4.79 -2.00 -4.60
CA GLU A 25 4.46 -0.60 -4.32
C GLU A 25 3.06 -0.25 -4.87
N PRO A 26 2.38 0.77 -4.29
CA PRO A 26 1.08 1.21 -4.75
C PRO A 26 1.03 1.46 -6.25
N LYS A 27 0.10 0.81 -6.94
CA LYS A 27 -0.11 0.94 -8.39
C LYS A 27 -1.58 1.16 -8.71
N LEU A 28 -1.85 1.99 -9.72
CA LEU A 28 -3.18 2.17 -10.27
C LEU A 28 -3.49 1.07 -11.30
N GLU A 29 -4.50 0.26 -11.03
CA GLU A 29 -5.04 -0.75 -11.93
C GLU A 29 -6.49 -0.38 -12.27
N GLY A 30 -6.66 0.23 -13.46
CA GLY A 30 -7.92 0.82 -13.88
C GLY A 30 -8.36 1.96 -12.97
N ARG A 31 -9.40 1.71 -12.17
CA ARG A 31 -9.95 2.67 -11.20
C ARG A 31 -9.58 2.33 -9.75
N GLN A 32 -8.81 1.27 -9.53
CA GLN A 32 -8.40 0.80 -8.21
C GLN A 32 -6.92 1.05 -7.99
N MET A 33 -6.53 1.28 -6.74
CA MET A 33 -5.13 1.43 -6.34
C MET A 33 -4.79 0.31 -5.38
N THR A 34 -3.75 -0.45 -5.69
CA THR A 34 -3.42 -1.69 -4.97
C THR A 34 -1.96 -1.64 -4.52
N MET A 35 -1.69 -2.08 -3.30
CA MET A 35 -0.36 -2.34 -2.74
C MET A 35 -0.34 -3.76 -2.20
N VAL A 36 0.77 -4.48 -2.33
CA VAL A 36 0.89 -5.85 -1.79
C VAL A 36 1.93 -5.87 -0.67
N LEU A 37 1.47 -6.32 0.50
CA LEU A 37 2.28 -6.60 1.67
C LEU A 37 2.37 -8.12 1.86
N ALA A 38 3.54 -8.62 2.20
CA ALA A 38 3.74 -10.00 2.61
C ALA A 38 4.28 -10.05 4.04
N PRO A 39 3.86 -11.03 4.87
CA PRO A 39 4.47 -11.25 6.18
C PRO A 39 5.99 -11.43 6.09
N ARG A 40 6.71 -10.96 7.10
CA ARG A 40 8.12 -11.31 7.28
C ARG A 40 8.30 -12.78 7.66
#